data_AF-A0A7X9HVL1-F1
#
_entry.id   AF-A0A7X9HVL1-F1
#
_cell.length_a   1.000
_cell.length_b   1.000
_cell.length_c   1.000
_cell.angle_alpha   90.00
_cell.angle_beta   90.00
_cell.angle_gamma   90.00
#
_symmetry.space_group_name_H-M   'P 1'
#
loop_
_entity.id
_entity.type
_entity.pdbx_description
1 polymer ?
#
loop_
_entity_poly.entity_id
_entity_poly.type
_entity_poly.pdbx_seq_one_letter_code
_entity_poly.pdbx_strand_id
1 'polypeptide(L)'
;MSTYDYRYDDILAKLDNLQNVSNDIKNQILAIDIENITLESNIDIYDLVFGSIFGIIGATISTNKAIEKFTNDIHDIASSKNVKGTNKLQNLLGVLLKHNGDDIDSILIEGNRKIVDRDGNPVVFMHRLLRGHDPLSVKGDNPIKVLCSQHGITRGLTQVVKHLIGDTFSKEGLPIPGHSFFDFKGEDGKLSNYFLTVSKNLAKQSSKTDTRSVYEGMFTINTQEIASQGLVFALCKAYIAFRGIKDDTRERQLKIITYGFNFFTHACIGVIRQGGIPYIHWPALVALTKEFAGLYIHSYKEVRQLEKKTNELVQYNVDL
;
A
#
# COMPACT_ATOMS: atom_id res chain seq x y z
N MET A 1 -18.82 79.60 27.05
CA MET A 1 -18.64 78.43 26.17
C MET A 1 -18.76 77.21 27.05
N SER A 2 -19.83 76.43 26.88
CA SER A 2 -20.29 75.42 27.83
C SER A 2 -19.49 74.13 27.64
N THR A 3 -19.23 73.39 28.72
CA THR A 3 -18.60 72.06 28.76
C THR A 3 -19.24 71.02 27.83
N TYR A 4 -20.44 71.31 27.30
CA TYR A 4 -21.12 70.50 26.29
C TYR A 4 -20.54 70.65 24.87
N ASP A 5 -20.10 71.85 24.46
CA ASP A 5 -19.52 72.06 23.12
C ASP A 5 -18.21 71.29 22.95
N TYR A 6 -17.37 71.32 23.99
CA TYR A 6 -16.08 70.62 23.99
C TYR A 6 -16.22 69.09 23.93
N ARG A 7 -17.30 68.54 24.47
CA ARG A 7 -17.61 67.10 24.37
C ARG A 7 -18.16 66.72 23.01
N TYR A 8 -18.88 67.63 22.34
CA TYR A 8 -19.46 67.39 21.03
C TYR A 8 -18.36 67.33 19.95
N ASP A 9 -17.43 68.27 20.00
CA ASP A 9 -16.29 68.31 19.06
C ASP A 9 -15.35 67.09 19.24
N ASP A 10 -15.12 66.64 20.47
CA ASP A 10 -14.34 65.42 20.76
C ASP A 10 -15.02 64.14 20.23
N ILE A 11 -16.36 64.07 20.31
CA ILE A 11 -17.14 62.95 19.76
C ILE A 11 -17.08 62.94 18.23
N LEU A 12 -17.18 64.11 17.58
CA LEU A 12 -17.07 64.22 16.13
C LEU A 12 -15.67 63.84 15.63
N ALA A 13 -14.61 64.29 16.32
CA ALA A 13 -13.24 63.92 15.98
C ALA A 13 -13.00 62.40 16.09
N LYS A 14 -13.59 61.74 17.10
CA LYS A 14 -13.53 60.28 17.26
C LYS A 14 -14.31 59.53 16.17
N LEU A 15 -15.46 60.06 15.74
CA LEU A 15 -16.26 59.53 14.64
C LEU A 15 -15.51 59.62 13.30
N ASP A 16 -14.88 60.76 13.02
CA ASP A 16 -14.06 60.93 11.81
C ASP A 16 -12.86 60.00 11.81
N ASN A 17 -12.22 59.81 12.98
CA ASN A 17 -11.10 58.87 13.10
C ASN A 17 -11.56 57.42 12.86
N LEU A 18 -12.69 57.00 13.44
CA LEU A 18 -13.28 55.67 13.18
C LEU A 18 -13.63 55.47 11.69
N GLN A 19 -14.16 56.50 11.05
CA GLN A 19 -14.50 56.45 9.63
C GLN A 19 -13.24 56.34 8.75
N ASN A 20 -12.17 57.03 9.12
CA ASN A 20 -10.87 56.93 8.44
C ASN A 20 -10.23 55.54 8.62
N VAL A 21 -10.26 54.99 9.83
CA VAL A 21 -9.77 53.63 10.11
C VAL A 21 -10.59 52.58 9.36
N SER A 22 -11.92 52.72 9.32
CA SER A 22 -12.80 51.83 8.57
C SER A 22 -12.52 51.86 7.07
N ASN A 23 -12.30 53.05 6.51
CA ASN A 23 -11.92 53.21 5.10
C ASN A 23 -10.54 52.63 4.81
N ASP A 24 -9.57 52.79 5.72
CA ASP A 24 -8.23 52.24 5.56
C ASP A 24 -8.25 50.70 5.58
N ILE A 25 -8.98 50.09 6.53
CA ILE A 25 -9.17 48.64 6.59
C ILE A 25 -9.87 48.13 5.32
N LYS A 26 -10.91 48.82 4.85
CA LYS A 26 -11.62 48.46 3.62
C LYS A 26 -10.69 48.50 2.41
N ASN A 27 -9.83 49.52 2.33
CA ASN A 27 -8.85 49.65 1.25
C ASN A 27 -7.76 48.58 1.34
N GLN A 28 -7.30 48.23 2.54
CA GLN A 28 -6.35 47.13 2.76
C GLN A 28 -6.96 45.78 2.36
N ILE A 29 -8.22 45.51 2.71
CA ILE A 29 -8.93 44.28 2.32
C ILE A 29 -9.14 44.21 0.80
N LEU A 30 -9.52 45.33 0.17
CA LEU A 30 -9.67 45.40 -1.29
C LEU A 30 -8.33 45.34 -2.04
N ALA A 31 -7.23 45.71 -1.38
CA ALA A 31 -5.87 45.55 -1.90
C ALA A 31 -5.31 44.14 -1.73
N ILE A 32 -5.92 43.29 -0.90
CA ILE A 32 -5.66 41.85 -0.89
C ILE A 32 -6.31 41.30 -2.15
N ASP A 33 -5.50 41.15 -3.19
CA ASP A 33 -5.88 40.58 -4.47
C ASP A 33 -6.12 39.07 -4.33
N ILE A 34 -7.31 38.71 -3.84
CA ILE A 34 -7.73 37.31 -3.67
C ILE A 34 -7.83 36.60 -5.04
N GLU A 35 -8.07 37.34 -6.13
CA GLU A 35 -8.16 36.80 -7.49
C GLU A 35 -6.79 36.33 -8.03
N ASN A 36 -5.68 36.89 -7.55
CA ASN A 36 -4.32 36.49 -7.91
C ASN A 36 -3.64 35.54 -6.91
N ILE A 37 -4.37 35.02 -5.91
CA ILE A 37 -3.90 33.85 -5.15
C ILE A 37 -4.14 32.60 -6.01
N THR A 38 -3.37 32.47 -7.09
CA THR A 38 -3.18 31.17 -7.70
C THR A 38 -2.45 30.31 -6.68
N LEU A 39 -3.17 29.39 -6.04
CA LEU A 39 -2.56 28.24 -5.39
C LEU A 39 -1.87 27.45 -6.51
N GLU A 40 -0.65 27.84 -6.86
CA GLU A 40 0.14 27.17 -7.88
C GLU A 40 0.15 25.68 -7.56
N SER A 41 -0.26 24.85 -8.52
CA SER A 41 -0.10 23.41 -8.37
C SER A 41 1.39 23.15 -8.18
N ASN A 42 1.76 22.58 -7.03
CA ASN A 42 3.16 22.24 -6.79
C ASN A 42 3.67 21.19 -7.79
N ILE A 43 2.80 20.56 -8.58
CA ILE A 43 3.14 19.54 -9.58
C ILE A 43 3.22 20.17 -10.97
N ASP A 44 4.30 19.86 -11.71
CA ASP A 44 4.40 20.24 -13.12
C ASP A 44 4.16 19.05 -14.08
N ILE A 45 4.10 19.34 -15.38
CA ILE A 45 3.86 18.33 -16.42
C ILE A 45 4.91 17.21 -16.42
N TYR A 46 6.17 17.52 -16.06
CA TYR A 46 7.23 16.52 -16.02
C TYR A 46 7.02 15.57 -14.84
N ASP A 47 6.56 16.08 -13.69
CA ASP A 47 6.22 15.23 -12.54
C ASP A 47 5.14 14.21 -12.90
N LEU A 48 4.11 14.65 -13.65
CA LEU A 48 3.08 13.75 -14.17
C LEU A 48 3.67 12.71 -15.13
N VAL A 49 4.45 13.15 -16.13
CA VAL A 49 5.01 12.26 -17.16
C VAL A 49 5.97 11.24 -16.56
N PHE A 50 6.98 11.68 -15.80
CA PHE A 50 7.97 10.79 -15.20
C PHE A 50 7.35 9.90 -14.12
N GLY A 51 6.47 10.45 -13.28
CA GLY A 51 5.75 9.65 -12.29
C GLY A 51 4.93 8.53 -12.93
N SER A 52 4.23 8.85 -14.03
CA SER A 52 3.47 7.86 -14.81
C SER A 52 4.37 6.79 -15.41
N ILE A 53 5.48 7.20 -16.05
CA ILE A 53 6.44 6.29 -16.68
C ILE A 53 7.02 5.32 -15.65
N PHE A 54 7.44 5.81 -14.48
CA PHE A 54 7.98 4.96 -13.42
C PHE A 54 6.95 3.94 -12.96
N GLY A 55 5.69 4.35 -12.76
CA GLY A 55 4.61 3.45 -12.40
C GLY A 55 4.36 2.37 -13.47
N ILE A 56 4.31 2.75 -14.75
CA ILE A 56 4.11 1.82 -15.87
C ILE A 56 5.27 0.82 -15.98
N ILE A 57 6.51 1.25 -15.78
CA ILE A 57 7.69 0.36 -15.75
C ILE A 57 7.53 -0.66 -14.63
N GLY A 58 7.13 -0.21 -13.43
CA GLY A 58 6.84 -1.10 -12.30
C GLY A 58 5.83 -2.19 -12.67
N ALA A 59 4.68 -1.79 -13.19
CA ALA A 59 3.60 -2.70 -13.56
C ALA A 59 3.99 -3.69 -14.66
N THR A 60 4.81 -3.24 -15.62
CA THR A 60 5.33 -4.09 -16.70
C THR A 60 6.27 -5.15 -16.17
N ILE A 61 7.12 -4.80 -15.19
CA ILE A 61 8.05 -5.72 -14.53
C ILE A 61 7.30 -6.74 -13.68
N SER A 62 6.38 -6.30 -12.82
CA SER A 62 5.61 -7.21 -11.95
C SER A 62 4.68 -8.15 -12.69
N THR A 63 4.29 -7.84 -13.92
CA THR A 63 3.49 -8.75 -14.77
C THR A 63 4.30 -9.50 -15.81
N ASN A 64 5.63 -9.47 -15.74
CA ASN A 64 6.49 -10.08 -16.76
C ASN A 64 6.64 -11.61 -16.55
N LYS A 65 6.30 -12.41 -17.57
CA LYS A 65 6.37 -13.87 -17.50
C LYS A 65 7.79 -14.44 -17.37
N ALA A 66 8.80 -13.76 -17.90
CA ALA A 66 10.19 -14.20 -17.74
C ALA A 66 10.67 -13.99 -16.29
N ILE A 67 10.25 -12.90 -15.65
CA ILE A 67 10.54 -12.62 -14.24
C ILE A 67 9.79 -13.62 -13.34
N GLU A 68 8.50 -13.87 -13.61
CA GLU A 68 7.71 -14.90 -12.90
C GLU A 68 8.38 -16.28 -12.97
N LYS A 69 8.87 -16.67 -14.16
CA LYS A 69 9.62 -17.92 -14.31
C LYS A 69 10.91 -17.91 -13.49
N PHE A 70 11.68 -16.82 -13.58
CA PHE A 70 12.92 -16.67 -12.83
C PHE A 70 12.71 -16.80 -11.32
N THR A 71 11.66 -16.18 -10.76
CA THR A 71 11.34 -16.29 -9.33
C THR A 71 10.82 -17.68 -8.98
N ASN A 72 9.97 -18.27 -9.82
CA ASN A 72 9.46 -19.61 -9.56
C ASN A 72 10.56 -20.67 -9.53
N ASP A 73 11.57 -20.57 -10.40
CA ASP A 73 12.76 -21.43 -10.38
C ASP A 73 13.50 -21.32 -9.03
N ILE A 74 13.60 -20.11 -8.44
CA ILE A 74 14.19 -19.89 -7.11
C ILE A 74 13.38 -20.60 -6.03
N HIS A 75 12.05 -20.44 -6.05
CA HIS A 75 11.16 -21.12 -5.11
C HIS A 75 11.27 -22.64 -5.23
N ASP A 76 11.33 -23.17 -6.45
CA ASP A 76 11.46 -24.60 -6.68
C ASP A 76 12.79 -25.15 -6.14
N ILE A 77 13.91 -24.41 -6.31
CA ILE A 77 15.19 -24.75 -5.64
C ILE A 77 15.05 -24.71 -4.12
N ALA A 78 14.43 -23.66 -3.57
CA ALA A 78 14.26 -23.49 -2.13
C ALA A 78 13.39 -24.59 -1.50
N SER A 79 12.43 -25.11 -2.27
CA SER A 79 11.59 -26.27 -1.95
C SER A 79 12.28 -27.62 -2.20
N SER A 80 13.59 -27.63 -2.49
CA SER A 80 14.40 -28.83 -2.79
C SER A 80 14.00 -29.59 -4.05
N LYS A 81 13.37 -28.93 -5.03
CA LYS A 81 13.16 -29.52 -6.36
C LYS A 81 14.42 -29.38 -7.20
N ASN A 82 14.67 -30.37 -8.06
CA ASN A 82 15.80 -30.34 -8.99
C ASN A 82 15.41 -29.56 -10.26
N VAL A 83 15.90 -28.33 -10.39
CA VAL A 83 15.63 -27.45 -11.54
C VAL A 83 16.87 -27.43 -12.45
N LYS A 84 16.70 -27.77 -13.73
CA LYS A 84 17.79 -27.76 -14.72
C LYS A 84 17.94 -26.36 -15.34
N GLY A 85 19.19 -25.96 -15.63
CA GLY A 85 19.48 -24.72 -16.36
C GLY A 85 19.41 -23.45 -15.52
N THR A 86 19.53 -23.56 -14.20
CA THR A 86 19.51 -22.41 -13.28
C THR A 86 20.86 -21.71 -13.22
N ASN A 87 20.85 -20.40 -13.05
CA ASN A 87 22.06 -19.60 -12.90
C ASN A 87 22.53 -19.53 -11.44
N LYS A 88 23.74 -18.99 -11.23
CA LYS A 88 24.36 -18.87 -9.89
C LYS A 88 23.50 -18.06 -8.91
N LEU A 89 22.83 -17.01 -9.38
CA LEU A 89 21.98 -16.17 -8.54
C LEU A 89 20.74 -16.94 -8.07
N GLN A 90 20.09 -17.70 -8.96
CA GLN A 90 18.94 -18.52 -8.61
C GLN A 90 19.30 -19.56 -7.56
N ASN A 91 20.45 -20.23 -7.73
CA ASN A 91 20.94 -21.22 -6.77
C ASN A 91 21.28 -20.60 -5.42
N LEU A 92 21.94 -19.43 -5.41
CA LEU A 92 22.25 -18.70 -4.18
C LEU A 92 20.99 -18.33 -3.40
N LEU A 93 20.01 -17.74 -4.07
CA LEU A 93 18.74 -17.33 -3.45
C LEU A 93 17.93 -18.53 -3.00
N GLY A 94 17.88 -19.60 -3.78
CA GLY A 94 17.19 -20.84 -3.41
C GLY A 94 17.79 -21.49 -2.16
N VAL A 95 19.12 -21.54 -2.06
CA VAL A 95 19.81 -22.06 -0.85
C VAL A 95 19.57 -21.15 0.36
N LEU A 96 19.60 -19.83 0.17
CA LEU A 96 19.36 -18.87 1.25
C LEU A 96 17.96 -19.01 1.83
N LEU A 97 16.96 -19.22 0.97
CA LEU A 97 15.54 -19.29 1.31
C LEU A 97 15.06 -20.70 1.67
N LYS A 98 15.91 -21.73 1.65
CA LYS A 98 15.54 -23.14 1.84
C LYS A 98 14.47 -23.34 2.93
N HIS A 99 13.31 -23.87 2.52
CA HIS A 99 12.11 -23.96 3.36
C HIS A 99 11.31 -25.27 3.21
N ASN A 100 11.99 -26.35 2.82
CA ASN A 100 11.36 -27.66 2.63
C ASN A 100 11.11 -28.41 3.94
N GLY A 101 9.96 -29.09 4.04
CA GLY A 101 9.63 -29.97 5.18
C GLY A 101 9.12 -29.24 6.42
N ASP A 102 8.69 -27.99 6.27
CA ASP A 102 8.14 -27.17 7.35
C ASP A 102 6.68 -27.54 7.66
N ASP A 103 6.33 -27.55 8.95
CA ASP A 103 5.02 -28.02 9.44
C ASP A 103 3.84 -27.07 9.13
N ILE A 104 4.15 -25.91 8.57
CA ILE A 104 3.16 -24.95 8.06
C ILE A 104 2.61 -25.33 6.68
N ASP A 105 3.35 -26.13 5.90
CA ASP A 105 2.89 -26.67 4.60
C ASP A 105 2.09 -27.97 4.74
N SER A 106 2.53 -28.83 5.65
CA SER A 106 2.02 -30.19 5.83
C SER A 106 2.34 -30.69 7.23
N ILE A 107 1.52 -31.58 7.78
CA ILE A 107 1.76 -32.16 9.11
C ILE A 107 2.02 -33.66 9.01
N LEU A 108 2.83 -34.19 9.92
CA LEU A 108 3.10 -35.62 9.98
C LEU A 108 1.93 -36.36 10.65
N ILE A 109 1.20 -37.17 9.87
CA ILE A 109 0.12 -38.02 10.34
C ILE A 109 0.45 -39.46 9.94
N GLU A 110 0.57 -40.37 10.93
CA GLU A 110 0.84 -41.80 10.70
C GLU A 110 2.11 -42.02 9.86
N GLY A 111 3.16 -41.24 10.11
CA GLY A 111 4.44 -41.33 9.39
C GLY A 111 4.45 -40.70 7.99
N ASN A 112 3.33 -40.15 7.52
CA ASN A 112 3.22 -39.49 6.22
C ASN A 112 2.90 -38.00 6.38
N ARG A 113 3.57 -37.14 5.61
CA ARG A 113 3.23 -35.70 5.58
C ARG A 113 1.95 -35.49 4.77
N LYS A 114 0.90 -34.98 5.40
CA LYS A 114 -0.39 -34.68 4.78
C LYS A 114 -0.64 -33.17 4.82
N ILE A 115 -1.15 -32.62 3.72
CA ILE A 115 -1.57 -31.22 3.63
C ILE A 115 -2.97 -31.11 4.23
N VAL A 116 -3.14 -30.22 5.22
CA VAL A 116 -4.40 -30.05 5.96
C VAL A 116 -4.76 -28.58 6.12
N ASP A 117 -6.04 -28.30 6.37
CA ASP A 117 -6.50 -26.98 6.81
C ASP A 117 -6.18 -26.73 8.30
N ARG A 118 -6.56 -25.55 8.80
CA ARG A 118 -6.49 -25.19 10.22
C ARG A 118 -7.22 -26.14 11.16
N ASP A 119 -8.29 -26.77 10.71
CA ASP A 119 -9.10 -27.69 11.49
C ASP A 119 -8.58 -29.14 11.42
N GLY A 120 -7.52 -29.38 10.65
CA GLY A 120 -6.90 -30.69 10.49
C GLY A 120 -7.51 -31.56 9.39
N ASN A 121 -8.43 -31.02 8.57
CA ASN A 121 -9.01 -31.76 7.46
C ASN A 121 -8.05 -31.76 6.26
N PRO A 122 -7.97 -32.85 5.48
CA PRO A 122 -7.17 -32.89 4.26
C PRO A 122 -7.58 -31.81 3.26
N VAL A 123 -6.59 -31.11 2.71
CA VAL A 123 -6.77 -30.07 1.70
C VAL A 123 -5.93 -30.39 0.46
N VAL A 124 -6.55 -30.27 -0.71
CA VAL A 124 -5.89 -30.48 -2.01
C VAL A 124 -5.59 -29.14 -2.71
N PHE A 125 -6.21 -28.04 -2.27
CA PHE A 125 -6.21 -26.76 -2.98
C PHE A 125 -6.02 -25.56 -2.04
N MET A 126 -5.13 -24.63 -2.40
CA MET A 126 -4.85 -23.39 -1.65
C MET A 126 -4.50 -23.61 -0.17
N HIS A 127 -3.60 -24.55 0.10
CA HIS A 127 -3.19 -24.87 1.47
C HIS A 127 -2.61 -23.66 2.22
N ARG A 128 -1.88 -22.77 1.53
CA ARG A 128 -1.33 -21.55 2.12
C ARG A 128 -2.41 -20.60 2.65
N LEU A 129 -3.54 -20.52 1.96
CA LEU A 129 -4.69 -19.76 2.44
C LEU A 129 -5.27 -20.37 3.72
N LEU A 130 -5.37 -21.71 3.76
CA LEU A 130 -6.13 -22.40 4.80
C LEU A 130 -5.31 -22.74 6.06
N ARG A 131 -3.98 -22.63 6.01
CA ARG A 131 -3.12 -22.96 7.14
C ARG A 131 -1.75 -22.31 7.05
N GLY A 132 -1.16 -22.00 8.21
CA GLY A 132 0.29 -21.95 8.38
C GLY A 132 1.00 -20.69 7.86
N HIS A 133 0.37 -19.92 6.97
CA HIS A 133 1.04 -18.83 6.25
C HIS A 133 0.54 -17.43 6.65
N ASP A 134 -0.37 -17.34 7.63
CA ASP A 134 -0.86 -16.05 8.14
C ASP A 134 -0.08 -15.64 9.40
N PRO A 135 0.84 -14.66 9.33
CA PRO A 135 1.58 -14.19 10.50
C PRO A 135 0.66 -13.53 11.56
N LEU A 136 -0.54 -13.09 11.17
CA LEU A 136 -1.52 -12.47 12.06
C LEU A 136 -2.56 -13.48 12.59
N SER A 137 -2.45 -14.77 12.25
CA SER A 137 -3.34 -15.79 12.80
C SER A 137 -3.22 -15.83 14.33
N VAL A 138 -4.36 -15.75 15.02
CA VAL A 138 -4.47 -15.96 16.46
C VAL A 138 -4.71 -17.43 16.83
N LYS A 139 -4.86 -18.31 15.84
CA LYS A 139 -5.13 -19.74 16.02
C LYS A 139 -3.82 -20.52 16.20
N GLY A 140 -3.94 -21.83 16.48
CA GLY A 140 -2.81 -22.71 16.76
C GLY A 140 -1.83 -22.93 15.61
N ASP A 141 -2.15 -22.45 14.41
CA ASP A 141 -1.38 -22.64 13.19
C ASP A 141 -0.57 -21.39 12.78
N ASN A 142 -0.44 -20.39 13.66
CA ASN A 142 0.41 -19.23 13.42
C ASN A 142 1.83 -19.69 13.05
N PRO A 143 2.42 -19.20 11.93
CA PRO A 143 3.73 -19.66 11.44
C PRO A 143 4.84 -19.52 12.48
N ILE A 144 4.82 -18.43 13.25
CA ILE A 144 5.80 -18.18 14.29
C ILE A 144 5.72 -19.26 15.36
N LYS A 145 4.50 -19.58 15.81
CA LYS A 145 4.30 -20.61 16.82
C LYS A 145 4.74 -21.98 16.29
N VAL A 146 4.27 -22.36 15.11
CA VAL A 146 4.53 -23.68 14.52
C VAL A 146 6.03 -23.90 14.28
N LEU A 147 6.71 -22.96 13.63
CA LEU A 147 8.12 -23.12 13.29
C LEU A 147 9.06 -22.95 14.49
N CYS A 148 8.70 -22.14 15.49
CA CYS A 148 9.43 -22.13 16.76
C CYS A 148 9.28 -23.45 17.51
N SER A 149 8.12 -24.11 17.43
CA SER A 149 7.93 -25.45 18.01
C SER A 149 8.72 -26.52 17.25
N GLN A 150 8.81 -26.42 15.92
CA GLN A 150 9.53 -27.40 15.09
C GLN A 150 11.06 -27.27 15.19
N HIS A 151 11.59 -26.04 15.14
CA HIS A 151 13.03 -25.78 15.00
C HIS A 151 13.69 -25.14 16.24
N GLY A 152 12.90 -24.81 17.28
CA GLY A 152 13.31 -23.97 18.41
C GLY A 152 13.17 -22.47 18.10
N ILE A 153 13.16 -21.60 19.13
CA ILE A 153 12.77 -20.18 18.98
C ILE A 153 13.62 -19.41 17.95
N THR A 154 14.94 -19.41 18.09
CA THR A 154 15.82 -18.58 17.24
C THR A 154 15.86 -19.05 15.79
N ARG A 155 16.00 -20.37 15.58
CA ARG A 155 15.97 -20.99 14.25
C ARG A 155 14.58 -20.91 13.64
N GLY A 156 13.54 -21.11 14.44
CA GLY A 156 12.13 -21.00 14.05
C GLY A 156 11.79 -19.61 13.52
N LEU A 157 12.17 -18.54 14.22
CA LEU A 157 11.97 -17.17 13.73
C LEU A 157 12.68 -16.92 12.39
N THR A 158 13.91 -17.39 12.24
CA THR A 158 14.65 -17.29 10.97
C THR A 158 13.95 -18.10 9.87
N GLN A 159 13.44 -19.28 10.21
CA GLN A 159 12.74 -20.15 9.29
C GLN A 159 11.41 -19.57 8.83
N VAL A 160 10.66 -18.91 9.71
CA VAL A 160 9.43 -18.17 9.35
C VAL A 160 9.73 -17.14 8.27
N VAL A 161 10.78 -16.35 8.48
CA VAL A 161 11.17 -15.32 7.50
C VAL A 161 11.57 -15.96 6.18
N LYS A 162 12.40 -17.01 6.20
CA LYS A 162 12.82 -17.71 4.98
C LYS A 162 11.64 -18.32 4.23
N HIS A 163 10.74 -18.98 4.94
CA HIS A 163 9.60 -19.68 4.36
C HIS A 163 8.61 -18.70 3.74
N LEU A 164 8.14 -17.71 4.50
CA LEU A 164 7.17 -16.74 4.00
C LEU A 164 7.76 -15.91 2.84
N ILE A 165 9.04 -15.54 2.91
CA ILE A 165 9.71 -14.90 1.75
C ILE A 165 9.80 -15.88 0.59
N GLY A 166 10.22 -17.13 0.83
CA GLY A 166 10.30 -18.18 -0.18
C GLY A 166 8.99 -18.35 -0.95
N ASP A 167 7.86 -18.38 -0.26
CA ASP A 167 6.55 -18.51 -0.90
C ASP A 167 6.19 -17.35 -1.82
N THR A 168 6.68 -16.13 -1.54
CA THR A 168 6.49 -14.99 -2.46
C THR A 168 7.19 -15.21 -3.80
N PHE A 169 8.24 -16.04 -3.86
CA PHE A 169 8.93 -16.38 -5.12
C PHE A 169 8.15 -17.39 -5.97
N SER A 170 7.22 -18.12 -5.36
CA SER A 170 6.39 -19.09 -6.08
C SER A 170 5.41 -18.39 -7.04
N LYS A 171 4.90 -19.16 -8.00
CA LYS A 171 3.77 -18.72 -8.83
C LYS A 171 2.52 -18.41 -8.01
N GLU A 172 2.25 -19.17 -6.95
CA GLU A 172 1.06 -18.98 -6.09
C GLU A 172 1.16 -17.72 -5.23
N GLY A 173 2.38 -17.25 -4.93
CA GLY A 173 2.62 -16.16 -4.01
C GLY A 173 2.31 -16.52 -2.54
N LEU A 174 2.43 -15.50 -1.69
CA LEU A 174 2.05 -15.57 -0.28
C LEU A 174 0.69 -14.89 -0.08
N PRO A 175 -0.29 -15.51 0.57
CA PRO A 175 -1.56 -14.85 0.88
C PRO A 175 -1.36 -13.54 1.66
N ILE A 176 -2.24 -12.57 1.47
CA ILE A 176 -2.16 -11.30 2.22
C ILE A 176 -2.26 -11.53 3.73
N PRO A 177 -1.47 -10.82 4.55
CA PRO A 177 -1.53 -10.95 6.01
C PRO A 177 -2.94 -10.72 6.57
N GLY A 178 -3.33 -11.52 7.56
CA GLY A 178 -4.67 -11.47 8.15
C GLY A 178 -5.73 -12.24 7.36
N HIS A 179 -5.36 -13.01 6.32
CA HIS A 179 -6.32 -13.80 5.56
C HIS A 179 -7.12 -14.79 6.41
N SER A 180 -6.58 -15.26 7.54
CA SER A 180 -7.28 -16.19 8.45
C SER A 180 -8.48 -15.57 9.18
N PHE A 181 -8.56 -14.23 9.28
CA PHE A 181 -9.73 -13.54 9.83
C PHE A 181 -10.96 -13.68 8.93
N PHE A 182 -10.76 -14.10 7.68
CA PHE A 182 -11.82 -14.32 6.69
C PHE A 182 -12.20 -15.80 6.54
N ASP A 183 -11.74 -16.65 7.47
CA ASP A 183 -12.14 -18.05 7.52
C ASP A 183 -13.59 -18.18 8.03
N PHE A 184 -14.35 -19.10 7.43
CA PHE A 184 -15.71 -19.45 7.88
C PHE A 184 -15.98 -20.95 7.69
N LYS A 185 -17.04 -21.45 8.32
CA LYS A 185 -17.52 -22.82 8.12
C LYS A 185 -18.55 -22.85 7.00
N GLY A 186 -18.29 -23.64 5.96
CA GLY A 186 -19.23 -23.87 4.88
C GLY A 186 -20.45 -24.69 5.33
N GLU A 187 -21.43 -24.82 4.45
CA GLU A 187 -22.63 -25.64 4.68
C GLU A 187 -22.30 -27.12 4.91
N ASP A 188 -21.17 -27.59 4.38
CA ASP A 188 -20.64 -28.95 4.58
C ASP A 188 -19.83 -29.11 5.89
N GLY A 189 -19.79 -28.07 6.73
CA GLY A 189 -19.04 -28.03 7.99
C GLY A 189 -17.52 -27.91 7.81
N LYS A 190 -17.02 -27.83 6.58
CA LYS A 190 -15.59 -27.70 6.29
C LYS A 190 -15.14 -26.25 6.37
N LEU A 191 -13.86 -26.06 6.66
CA LEU A 191 -13.27 -24.74 6.66
C LEU A 191 -13.22 -24.19 5.22
N SER A 192 -13.63 -22.95 5.07
CA SER A 192 -13.45 -22.18 3.85
C SER A 192 -12.98 -20.77 4.17
N ASN A 193 -12.72 -19.99 3.13
CA ASN A 193 -12.25 -18.61 3.26
C ASN A 193 -12.98 -17.70 2.26
N TYR A 194 -13.29 -16.46 2.64
CA TYR A 194 -13.98 -15.53 1.75
C TYR A 194 -13.20 -15.25 0.46
N PHE A 195 -11.86 -15.20 0.50
CA PHE A 195 -11.04 -14.98 -0.69
C PHE A 195 -11.19 -16.11 -1.71
N LEU A 196 -11.27 -17.35 -1.24
CA LEU A 196 -11.57 -18.51 -2.09
C LEU A 196 -12.96 -18.39 -2.72
N THR A 197 -13.95 -17.95 -1.94
CA THR A 197 -15.34 -17.81 -2.42
C THR A 197 -15.45 -16.73 -3.48
N VAL A 198 -14.87 -15.55 -3.25
CA VAL A 198 -14.79 -14.46 -4.22
C VAL A 198 -14.08 -14.94 -5.49
N SER A 199 -12.94 -15.62 -5.34
CA SER A 199 -12.17 -16.13 -6.48
C SER A 199 -12.96 -17.14 -7.31
N LYS A 200 -13.73 -18.04 -6.66
CA LYS A 200 -14.61 -19.00 -7.35
C LYS A 200 -15.72 -18.28 -8.10
N ASN A 201 -16.35 -17.28 -7.49
CA ASN A 201 -17.47 -16.55 -8.10
C ASN A 201 -17.01 -15.71 -9.29
N LEU A 202 -15.88 -15.02 -9.18
CA LEU A 202 -15.29 -14.26 -10.28
C LEU A 202 -14.81 -15.17 -11.41
N ALA A 203 -14.16 -16.30 -11.09
CA ALA A 203 -13.74 -17.27 -12.09
C ALA A 203 -14.93 -17.86 -12.87
N LYS A 204 -16.08 -18.09 -12.23
CA LYS A 204 -17.32 -18.52 -12.93
C LYS A 204 -17.84 -17.49 -13.93
N GLN A 205 -17.57 -16.21 -13.70
CA GLN A 205 -18.00 -15.11 -14.56
C GLN A 205 -17.00 -14.80 -15.68
N SER A 206 -15.77 -15.33 -15.61
CA SER A 206 -14.75 -15.17 -16.64
C SER A 206 -14.57 -16.43 -17.48
N SER A 207 -14.44 -16.27 -18.79
CA SER A 207 -14.15 -17.37 -19.73
C SER A 207 -12.67 -17.69 -19.88
N LYS A 208 -11.76 -16.90 -19.27
CA LYS A 208 -10.31 -16.94 -19.55
C LYS A 208 -9.45 -17.38 -18.37
N THR A 209 -10.02 -17.61 -17.19
CA THR A 209 -9.22 -17.81 -15.99
C THR A 209 -9.90 -18.76 -15.00
N ASP A 210 -9.10 -19.47 -14.21
CA ASP A 210 -9.59 -20.39 -13.18
C ASP A 210 -9.55 -19.73 -11.79
N THR A 211 -10.19 -20.39 -10.82
CA THR A 211 -10.22 -19.91 -9.42
C THR A 211 -8.83 -19.64 -8.86
N ARG A 212 -7.85 -20.47 -9.23
CA ARG A 212 -6.47 -20.34 -8.77
C ARG A 212 -5.84 -19.05 -9.28
N SER A 213 -5.91 -18.80 -10.57
CA SER A 213 -5.35 -17.61 -11.20
C SER A 213 -5.99 -16.32 -10.69
N VAL A 214 -7.31 -16.33 -10.42
CA VAL A 214 -7.98 -15.18 -9.80
C VAL A 214 -7.42 -14.91 -8.40
N TYR A 215 -7.29 -15.96 -7.60
CA TYR A 215 -6.77 -15.86 -6.25
C TYR A 215 -5.32 -15.36 -6.23
N GLU A 216 -4.45 -15.96 -7.06
CA GLU A 216 -3.05 -15.56 -7.23
C GLU A 216 -2.95 -14.09 -7.71
N GLY A 217 -3.89 -13.66 -8.55
CA GLY A 217 -3.91 -12.29 -9.06
C GLY A 217 -4.42 -11.24 -8.07
N MET A 218 -5.27 -11.62 -7.12
CA MET A 218 -6.00 -10.66 -6.28
C MET A 218 -5.62 -10.69 -4.80
N PHE A 219 -5.24 -11.85 -4.26
CA PHE A 219 -5.18 -12.08 -2.81
C PHE A 219 -3.82 -12.59 -2.33
N THR A 220 -2.82 -12.60 -3.20
CA THR A 220 -1.46 -13.00 -2.86
C THR A 220 -0.47 -11.90 -3.20
N ILE A 221 0.72 -12.01 -2.62
CA ILE A 221 1.86 -11.12 -2.81
C ILE A 221 2.98 -11.94 -3.41
N ASN A 222 3.53 -11.47 -4.52
CA ASN A 222 4.68 -12.09 -5.17
C ASN A 222 5.95 -11.22 -5.03
N THR A 223 7.12 -11.84 -5.05
CA THR A 223 8.40 -11.12 -4.97
C THR A 223 8.56 -10.12 -6.10
N GLN A 224 8.09 -10.46 -7.30
CA GLN A 224 8.15 -9.54 -8.45
C GLN A 224 7.39 -8.24 -8.20
N GLU A 225 6.28 -8.27 -7.46
CA GLU A 225 5.53 -7.09 -7.05
C GLU A 225 6.32 -6.26 -6.03
N ILE A 226 6.89 -6.92 -5.01
CA ILE A 226 7.75 -6.27 -4.01
C ILE A 226 8.94 -5.58 -4.69
N ALA A 227 9.64 -6.31 -5.56
CA ALA A 227 10.80 -5.80 -6.29
C ALA A 227 10.43 -4.65 -7.23
N SER A 228 9.32 -4.77 -7.97
CA SER A 228 8.86 -3.70 -8.86
C SER A 228 8.49 -2.43 -8.09
N GLN A 229 7.78 -2.54 -6.96
CA GLN A 229 7.44 -1.38 -6.13
C GLN A 229 8.70 -0.78 -5.49
N GLY A 230 9.69 -1.60 -5.11
CA GLY A 230 10.99 -1.13 -4.65
C GLY A 230 11.74 -0.32 -5.72
N LEU A 231 11.72 -0.78 -6.98
CA LEU A 231 12.29 -0.05 -8.10
C LEU A 231 11.55 1.26 -8.36
N VAL A 232 10.22 1.24 -8.36
CA VAL A 232 9.37 2.42 -8.53
C VAL A 232 9.65 3.45 -7.42
N PHE A 233 9.80 3.01 -6.17
CA PHE A 233 10.21 3.85 -5.06
C PHE A 233 11.59 4.49 -5.31
N ALA A 234 12.57 3.71 -5.75
CA ALA A 234 13.92 4.19 -6.02
C ALA A 234 13.96 5.22 -7.17
N LEU A 235 13.25 4.96 -8.27
CA LEU A 235 13.12 5.88 -9.40
C LEU A 235 12.45 7.19 -8.99
N CYS A 236 11.36 7.11 -8.24
CA CYS A 236 10.67 8.28 -7.70
C CYS A 236 11.60 9.12 -6.80
N LYS A 237 12.36 8.46 -5.90
CA LYS A 237 13.31 9.15 -5.03
C LYS A 237 14.47 9.78 -5.79
N ALA A 238 15.01 9.10 -6.79
CA ALA A 238 16.05 9.65 -7.66
C ALA A 238 15.55 10.90 -8.41
N TYR A 239 14.30 10.85 -8.91
CA TYR A 239 13.68 11.99 -9.58
C TYR A 239 13.43 13.18 -8.65
N ILE A 240 12.92 12.94 -7.43
CA ILE A 240 12.75 13.97 -6.39
C ILE A 240 14.09 14.68 -6.11
N ALA A 241 15.15 13.89 -5.93
CA ALA A 241 16.49 14.41 -5.67
C ALA A 241 17.02 15.22 -6.88
N PHE A 242 16.84 14.71 -8.10
CA PHE A 242 17.25 15.38 -9.32
C PHE A 242 16.55 16.72 -9.54
N ARG A 243 15.24 16.78 -9.27
CA ARG A 243 14.44 18.02 -9.38
C ARG A 243 14.62 18.97 -8.20
N GLY A 244 15.34 18.57 -7.15
CA GLY A 244 15.51 19.37 -5.93
C GLY A 244 14.20 19.65 -5.21
N ILE A 245 13.23 18.73 -5.28
CA ILE A 245 11.92 18.89 -4.62
C ILE A 245 12.11 18.76 -3.11
N LYS A 246 11.82 19.85 -2.39
CA LYS A 246 11.88 19.91 -0.92
C LYS A 246 10.51 20.05 -0.25
N ASP A 247 9.49 20.36 -1.03
CA ASP A 247 8.13 20.50 -0.52
C ASP A 247 7.51 19.12 -0.25
N ASP A 248 7.11 18.90 1.00
CA ASP A 248 6.55 17.62 1.45
C ASP A 248 5.23 17.29 0.74
N THR A 249 4.41 18.32 0.45
CA THR A 249 3.14 18.15 -0.28
C THR A 249 3.39 17.66 -1.70
N ARG A 250 4.29 18.32 -2.45
CA ARG A 250 4.70 17.91 -3.80
C ARG A 250 5.31 16.52 -3.82
N GLU A 251 6.20 16.21 -2.87
CA GLU A 251 6.81 14.87 -2.76
C GLU A 251 5.72 13.80 -2.61
N ARG A 252 4.72 14.03 -1.74
CA ARG A 252 3.62 13.08 -1.54
C ARG A 252 2.74 12.96 -2.77
N GLN A 253 2.39 14.06 -3.40
CA GLN A 253 1.58 14.04 -4.62
C GLN A 253 2.27 13.29 -5.77
N LEU A 254 3.58 13.51 -5.96
CA LEU A 254 4.38 12.77 -6.94
C LEU A 254 4.40 11.26 -6.65
N LYS A 255 4.54 10.87 -5.39
CA LYS A 255 4.46 9.45 -5.01
C LYS A 255 3.07 8.87 -5.23
N ILE A 256 2.00 9.64 -4.96
CA ILE A 256 0.63 9.22 -5.25
C ILE A 256 0.45 8.95 -6.75
N ILE A 257 0.92 9.85 -7.61
CA ILE A 257 0.93 9.65 -9.07
C ILE A 257 1.69 8.37 -9.40
N THR A 258 2.94 8.27 -8.93
CA THR A 258 3.85 7.18 -9.29
C THR A 258 3.35 5.80 -8.84
N TYR A 259 2.93 5.67 -7.58
CA TYR A 259 2.41 4.42 -7.02
C TYR A 259 1.00 4.12 -7.54
N GLY A 260 0.20 5.16 -7.80
CA GLY A 260 -1.10 5.06 -8.45
C GLY A 260 -0.97 4.46 -9.85
N PHE A 261 -0.07 4.98 -10.68
CA PHE A 261 0.20 4.42 -12.00
C PHE A 261 0.71 2.99 -11.93
N ASN A 262 1.57 2.64 -10.96
CA ASN A 262 1.98 1.25 -10.76
C ASN A 262 0.77 0.35 -10.46
N PHE A 263 -0.04 0.73 -9.47
CA PHE A 263 -1.22 -0.03 -9.06
C PHE A 263 -2.26 -0.17 -10.18
N PHE A 264 -2.71 0.93 -10.77
CA PHE A 264 -3.77 0.93 -11.78
C PHE A 264 -3.32 0.29 -13.10
N THR A 265 -2.06 0.49 -13.52
CA THR A 265 -1.55 -0.19 -14.72
C THR A 265 -1.48 -1.70 -14.50
N HIS A 266 -1.03 -2.14 -13.32
CA HIS A 266 -1.02 -3.56 -12.96
C HIS A 266 -2.44 -4.17 -12.98
N ALA A 267 -3.42 -3.45 -12.39
CA ALA A 267 -4.82 -3.84 -12.42
C ALA A 267 -5.36 -3.93 -13.85
N CYS A 268 -5.07 -2.95 -14.71
CA CYS A 268 -5.47 -2.95 -16.13
C CYS A 268 -4.89 -4.14 -16.88
N ILE A 269 -3.60 -4.45 -16.67
CA ILE A 269 -2.96 -5.64 -17.27
C ILE A 269 -3.68 -6.92 -16.83
N GLY A 270 -4.07 -7.01 -15.56
CA GLY A 270 -4.90 -8.10 -15.04
C GLY A 270 -6.23 -8.21 -15.76
N VAL A 271 -6.99 -7.12 -15.83
CA VAL A 271 -8.30 -7.07 -16.51
C VAL A 271 -8.19 -7.60 -17.94
N ILE A 272 -7.17 -7.15 -18.68
CA ILE A 272 -6.92 -7.58 -20.06
C ILE A 272 -6.60 -9.08 -20.13
N ARG A 273 -5.71 -9.57 -19.26
CA ARG A 273 -5.21 -10.95 -19.31
C ARG A 273 -6.17 -11.98 -18.72
N GLN A 274 -6.95 -11.61 -17.70
CA GLN A 274 -7.89 -12.50 -17.00
C GLN A 274 -9.34 -12.36 -17.49
N GLY A 275 -9.60 -11.49 -18.46
CA GLY A 275 -10.93 -11.34 -19.05
C GLY A 275 -11.93 -10.61 -18.14
N GLY A 276 -11.52 -9.50 -17.54
CA GLY A 276 -12.38 -8.65 -16.71
C GLY A 276 -11.96 -8.56 -15.24
N ILE A 277 -11.00 -9.36 -14.78
CA ILE A 277 -10.59 -9.45 -13.38
C ILE A 277 -9.24 -8.76 -13.18
N PRO A 278 -9.11 -7.79 -12.28
CA PRO A 278 -7.86 -7.06 -12.08
C PRO A 278 -6.83 -7.86 -11.29
N TYR A 279 -5.55 -7.55 -11.52
CA TYR A 279 -4.48 -7.93 -10.59
C TYR A 279 -4.36 -6.87 -9.49
N ILE A 280 -4.30 -7.29 -8.23
CA ILE A 280 -4.17 -6.39 -7.09
C ILE A 280 -2.72 -6.34 -6.63
N HIS A 281 -2.04 -5.25 -6.99
CA HIS A 281 -0.65 -5.03 -6.57
C HIS A 281 -0.58 -4.52 -5.12
N TRP A 282 -0.62 -5.42 -4.15
CA TRP A 282 -0.69 -5.07 -2.72
C TRP A 282 0.43 -4.13 -2.23
N PRO A 283 1.72 -4.34 -2.56
CA PRO A 283 2.78 -3.41 -2.15
C PRO A 283 2.56 -1.97 -2.65
N ALA A 284 2.11 -1.80 -3.89
CA ALA A 284 1.81 -0.50 -4.48
C ALA A 284 0.57 0.13 -3.82
N LEU A 285 -0.48 -0.66 -3.56
CA LEU A 285 -1.69 -0.19 -2.90
C LEU A 285 -1.42 0.31 -1.48
N VAL A 286 -0.64 -0.43 -0.69
CA VAL A 286 -0.25 -0.01 0.66
C VAL A 286 0.60 1.26 0.62
N ALA A 287 1.56 1.35 -0.29
CA ALA A 287 2.38 2.55 -0.47
C ALA A 287 1.52 3.76 -0.88
N LEU A 288 0.60 3.58 -1.83
CA LEU A 288 -0.33 4.61 -2.27
C LEU A 288 -1.22 5.09 -1.11
N THR A 289 -1.77 4.16 -0.33
CA THR A 289 -2.63 4.46 0.82
C THR A 289 -1.88 5.25 1.88
N LYS A 290 -0.63 4.89 2.16
CA LYS A 290 0.25 5.62 3.08
C LYS A 290 0.46 7.06 2.63
N GLU A 291 0.67 7.31 1.35
CA GLU A 291 0.93 8.66 0.84
C GLU A 291 -0.36 9.51 0.81
N PHE A 292 -1.51 8.93 0.48
CA PHE A 292 -2.81 9.61 0.64
C PHE A 292 -3.11 9.97 2.10
N ALA A 293 -2.92 9.03 3.04
CA ALA A 293 -3.11 9.30 4.46
C ALA A 293 -2.14 10.38 4.96
N GLY A 294 -0.89 10.35 4.51
CA GLY A 294 0.11 11.36 4.81
C GLY A 294 -0.28 12.75 4.28
N LEU A 295 -0.80 12.83 3.05
CA LEU A 295 -1.28 14.07 2.45
C LEU A 295 -2.47 14.63 3.24
N TYR A 296 -3.46 13.80 3.57
CA TYR A 296 -4.62 14.20 4.38
C TYR A 296 -4.20 14.75 5.75
N ILE A 297 -3.28 14.07 6.45
CA ILE A 297 -2.75 14.53 7.74
C ILE A 297 -2.02 15.88 7.59
N HIS A 298 -1.26 16.07 6.50
CA HIS A 298 -0.54 17.31 6.26
C HIS A 298 -1.50 18.48 5.99
N SER A 299 -2.45 18.30 5.08
CA SER A 299 -3.48 19.30 4.79
C SER A 299 -4.30 19.66 6.03
N TYR A 300 -4.65 18.69 6.87
CA TYR A 300 -5.33 18.97 8.13
C TYR A 300 -4.49 19.84 9.09
N LYS A 301 -3.18 19.59 9.18
CA LYS A 301 -2.28 20.41 10.01
C LYS A 301 -2.15 21.84 9.46
N GLU A 302 -2.03 22.00 8.15
CA GLU A 302 -1.97 23.32 7.51
C GLU A 302 -3.26 24.11 7.76
N VAL A 303 -4.43 23.48 7.58
CA VAL A 303 -5.72 24.09 7.89
C VAL A 303 -5.78 24.55 9.35
N ARG A 304 -5.35 23.71 10.31
CA ARG A 304 -5.31 24.09 11.73
C ARG A 304 -4.36 25.25 12.03
N GLN A 305 -3.23 25.33 11.34
CA GLN A 305 -2.29 26.45 11.50
C GLN A 305 -2.86 27.75 10.92
N LEU A 306 -3.55 27.67 9.77
CA LEU A 306 -4.25 28.79 9.17
C LEU A 306 -5.37 29.27 10.08
N GLU A 307 -6.22 28.37 10.60
CA GLU A 307 -7.26 28.69 11.60
C GLU A 307 -6.66 29.43 12.79
N LYS A 308 -5.54 28.95 13.34
CA LYS A 308 -4.87 29.59 14.48
C LYS A 308 -4.40 31.00 14.13
N LYS A 309 -3.71 31.19 13.00
CA LYS A 309 -3.24 32.50 12.56
C LYS A 309 -4.39 33.46 12.27
N THR A 310 -5.47 32.96 11.65
CA THR A 310 -6.68 33.75 11.42
C THR A 310 -7.31 34.20 12.74
N ASN A 311 -7.40 33.30 13.73
CA ASN A 311 -7.91 33.67 15.05
C ASN A 311 -7.00 34.69 15.77
N GLU A 312 -5.68 34.55 15.65
CA GLU A 312 -4.72 35.54 16.18
C GLU A 312 -4.91 36.93 15.54
N LEU A 313 -5.10 36.98 14.21
CA LEU A 313 -5.36 38.21 13.48
C LEU A 313 -6.72 38.84 13.84
N VAL A 314 -7.76 38.02 13.98
CA VAL A 314 -9.09 38.48 14.41
C VAL A 314 -9.01 39.06 15.82
N GLN A 315 -8.35 38.38 16.75
CA GLN A 315 -8.19 38.86 18.13
C GLN A 315 -7.41 40.18 18.17
N TYR A 316 -6.29 40.27 17.44
CA TYR A 316 -5.51 41.50 17.33
C TYR A 316 -6.35 42.69 16.83
N ASN A 317 -7.23 42.47 15.86
CA ASN A 317 -8.11 43.50 15.32
C ASN A 317 -9.30 43.86 16.23
N VAL A 318 -9.70 42.96 17.14
CA VAL A 318 -10.74 43.23 18.15
C VAL A 318 -10.17 44.00 19.34
N ASP A 319 -8.90 43.80 19.65
CA ASP A 319 -8.20 44.45 20.77
C ASP A 319 -7.68 45.87 20.43
N LEU A 320 -7.73 46.28 19.15
CA LEU A 320 -7.44 47.63 18.63
C LEU A 320 -8.67 48.55 18.71
#